data_AF-A0A3N7A2I9-F1
#
_entry.id   AF-A0A3N7A2I9-F1
#
_cell.length_a   1.000
_cell.length_b   1.000
_cell.length_c   1.000
_cell.angle_alpha   90.00
_cell.angle_beta   90.00
_cell.angle_gamma   90.00
#
_symmetry.space_group_name_H-M   'P 1'
#
loop_
_entity.id
_entity.type
_entity.pdbx_description
1 polymer ?
#
loop_
_entity_poly.entity_id
_entity_poly.type
_entity_poly.pdbx_seq_one_letter_code
_entity_poly.pdbx_strand_id
1 'polypeptide(L)'
;MSNPQQQAANNPNQEQQIQQKTGPNPLAKVGGFSFVESVVDGVANMNPDRKARKQIFLTDSNKKEERKDLLKKINLWLELLDGNQAVEDMVESCKSKAQSADQMLKKNLKNALEQSRELETSYRTVAQFYKNTELDKVDNVNIVNASMDQITDLDNPLFIDHVGAELKQYYDRLDLRDNYSVLVLPGYLGSNKVVEKWAKVCNENKVMLVTDFADLDKPDDVVDLFHDANLTGGELHRSNVIMTCNWLVGRGKAEEVGEEDNVYVPPSTSLAGKIHKTLMSQVAAGKKHGSINEVDAVKFELKKSEISQLEKMGLVPMVNEYGKIMAFSAKTLFSGDNIGLQTYSVVRVFDYVTKVLLDFLNRRAFENWSAKNEDDLRRQIVRFLDDIKGPDKLIEKFKIVRFEQDKVQKDRVWLDIRLTPYFPTKSFVIKLDGHKGDDGNEWSSEYEQE
;
A
#
# COMPACT_ATOMS: atom_id res chain seq x y z
N MET A 1 10.13 1.08 81.67
CA MET A 1 10.70 2.42 81.40
C MET A 1 9.85 3.04 80.30
N SER A 2 8.80 3.78 80.64
CA SER A 2 8.79 5.25 80.80
C SER A 2 8.68 5.96 79.45
N ASN A 3 7.47 6.40 79.12
CA ASN A 3 7.16 7.46 78.16
C ASN A 3 7.70 8.81 78.69
N PRO A 4 7.92 9.86 77.87
CA PRO A 4 6.78 10.72 77.50
C PRO A 4 6.85 11.43 76.14
N GLN A 5 5.66 11.53 75.53
CA GLN A 5 5.01 12.71 74.91
C GLN A 5 5.84 13.75 74.12
N GLN A 6 5.39 14.01 72.89
CA GLN A 6 4.85 15.33 72.54
C GLN A 6 3.76 15.24 71.45
N GLN A 7 2.58 15.75 71.82
CA GLN A 7 1.40 15.96 70.97
C GLN A 7 1.51 17.31 70.26
N ALA A 8 1.03 17.37 69.01
CA ALA A 8 0.40 18.57 68.46
C ALA A 8 -0.86 18.13 67.74
N ALA A 9 -2.01 18.46 68.35
CA ALA A 9 -3.33 18.10 67.92
C ALA A 9 -3.74 18.85 66.64
N ASN A 10 -4.23 18.12 65.65
CA ASN A 10 -4.95 18.67 64.51
C ASN A 10 -6.28 19.26 65.00
N ASN A 11 -6.43 20.58 64.86
CA ASN A 11 -7.68 21.30 65.07
C ASN A 11 -8.68 20.98 63.94
N PRO A 12 -9.85 20.38 64.20
CA PRO A 12 -10.86 20.09 63.17
C PRO A 12 -11.75 21.30 62.77
N ASN A 13 -11.37 22.53 63.10
CA ASN A 13 -12.30 23.67 63.11
C ASN A 13 -12.16 24.68 61.95
N GLN A 14 -11.65 24.28 60.77
CA GLN A 14 -11.54 25.20 59.62
C GLN A 14 -12.39 24.86 58.38
N GLU A 15 -13.20 23.80 58.37
CA GLU A 15 -14.07 23.49 57.21
C GLU A 15 -15.58 23.71 57.41
N GLN A 16 -16.01 24.32 58.53
CA GLN A 16 -17.44 24.55 58.81
C GLN A 16 -17.94 26.00 58.69
N GLN A 17 -17.29 26.84 57.89
CA GLN A 17 -17.82 28.17 57.58
C GLN A 17 -17.94 28.42 56.07
N ILE A 18 -18.76 27.61 55.41
CA ILE A 18 -19.71 28.15 54.43
C ILE A 18 -21.09 28.06 55.09
N GLN A 19 -21.31 28.92 56.07
CA GLN A 19 -22.65 29.18 56.58
C GLN A 19 -23.51 29.57 55.37
N GLN A 20 -24.50 28.73 55.08
CA GLN A 20 -25.65 29.12 54.28
C GLN A 20 -26.20 30.41 54.89
N LYS A 21 -25.88 31.55 54.30
CA LYS A 21 -26.66 32.77 54.52
C LYS A 21 -28.06 32.46 54.03
N THR A 22 -28.93 32.12 54.97
CA THR A 22 -30.39 32.06 54.84
C THR A 22 -30.91 33.47 54.55
N GLY A 23 -30.68 33.95 53.33
CA GLY A 23 -31.56 34.92 52.69
C GLY A 23 -32.73 34.19 52.03
N PRO A 24 -33.83 34.90 51.71
CA PRO A 24 -34.92 34.30 50.94
C PRO A 24 -34.34 33.67 49.67
N ASN A 25 -34.62 32.38 49.44
CA ASN A 25 -34.15 31.66 48.26
C ASN A 25 -34.55 32.49 47.03
N PRO A 26 -33.60 33.16 46.33
CA PRO A 26 -33.95 34.16 45.32
C PRO A 26 -34.73 33.55 44.16
N LEU A 27 -34.61 32.22 43.98
CA LEU A 27 -35.34 31.42 43.01
C LEU A 27 -36.77 31.07 43.45
N ALA A 28 -37.16 31.26 44.73
CA ALA A 28 -38.50 30.91 45.22
C ALA A 28 -39.62 31.69 44.53
N LYS A 29 -39.34 32.90 44.02
CA LYS A 29 -40.30 33.72 43.27
C LYS A 29 -40.54 33.21 41.83
N VAL A 30 -39.68 32.35 41.31
CA VAL A 30 -39.69 31.86 39.91
C VAL A 30 -39.80 30.33 39.81
N GLY A 31 -40.18 29.65 40.90
CA GLY A 31 -40.41 28.19 40.92
C GLY A 31 -39.35 27.36 41.68
N GLY A 32 -38.37 28.01 42.32
CA GLY A 32 -37.38 27.37 43.18
C GLY A 32 -36.35 26.53 42.42
N PHE A 33 -35.68 25.61 43.12
CA PHE A 33 -34.66 24.74 42.52
C PHE A 33 -35.27 23.77 41.48
N SER A 34 -36.55 23.43 41.63
CA SER A 34 -37.32 22.60 40.70
C SER A 34 -37.40 23.18 39.28
N PHE A 35 -37.40 24.51 39.16
CA PHE A 35 -37.33 25.17 37.85
C PHE A 35 -35.97 24.94 37.17
N VAL A 36 -34.87 25.04 37.92
CA VAL A 36 -33.52 24.78 37.40
C VAL A 36 -33.32 23.31 37.03
N GLU A 37 -33.96 22.39 37.76
CA GLU A 37 -33.97 20.95 37.40
C GLU A 37 -34.62 20.68 36.03
N SER A 38 -35.55 21.52 35.59
CA SER A 38 -36.23 21.38 34.29
C SER A 38 -35.44 21.96 33.11
N VAL A 39 -34.46 22.84 33.39
CA VAL A 39 -33.70 23.58 32.39
C VAL A 39 -32.27 23.04 32.24
N VAL A 40 -31.65 22.59 33.33
CA VAL A 40 -30.27 22.12 33.35
C VAL A 40 -30.22 20.62 33.67
N ASP A 41 -29.93 19.82 32.64
CA ASP A 41 -29.78 18.38 32.79
C ASP A 41 -28.67 18.01 33.78
N GLY A 42 -29.03 17.18 34.77
CA GLY A 42 -28.12 16.69 35.81
C GLY A 42 -28.06 17.54 37.08
N VAL A 43 -28.65 18.75 37.09
CA VAL A 43 -28.73 19.61 38.29
C VAL A 43 -29.57 18.97 39.41
N ALA A 44 -30.46 18.03 39.08
CA ALA A 44 -31.28 17.32 40.06
C ALA A 44 -30.46 16.56 41.12
N ASN A 45 -29.23 16.17 40.80
CA ASN A 45 -28.31 15.57 41.78
C ASN A 45 -27.75 16.58 42.79
N MET A 46 -27.89 17.89 42.52
CA MET A 46 -27.42 18.99 43.37
C MET A 46 -28.55 19.65 44.19
N ASN A 47 -29.76 19.11 44.13
CA ASN A 47 -30.94 19.66 44.81
C ASN A 47 -30.75 19.71 46.34
N PRO A 48 -30.90 20.90 46.98
CA PRO A 48 -30.80 21.06 48.44
C PRO A 48 -31.78 20.22 49.25
N ASP A 49 -32.97 19.94 48.69
CA ASP A 49 -34.03 19.18 49.35
C ASP A 49 -33.72 17.68 49.39
N ARG A 50 -32.88 17.19 48.47
CA ARG A 50 -32.46 15.77 48.35
C ARG A 50 -31.06 15.55 48.93
N LYS A 51 -30.89 15.81 50.23
CA LYS A 51 -29.60 15.78 50.94
C LYS A 51 -28.78 14.50 50.75
N ALA A 52 -29.41 13.32 50.81
CA ALA A 52 -28.72 12.04 50.65
C ALA A 52 -28.16 11.85 49.24
N ARG A 53 -28.95 12.16 48.21
CA ARG A 53 -28.57 12.06 46.80
C ARG A 53 -27.45 13.05 46.44
N LYS A 54 -27.52 14.26 46.99
CA LYS A 54 -26.47 15.28 46.86
C LYS A 54 -25.16 14.83 47.49
N GLN A 55 -25.20 14.29 48.70
CA GLN A 55 -23.98 13.80 49.35
C GLN A 55 -23.36 12.64 48.57
N ILE A 56 -24.15 11.65 48.17
CA ILE A 56 -23.68 10.53 47.33
C ILE A 56 -23.05 11.06 46.03
N PHE A 57 -23.71 12.00 45.35
CA PHE A 57 -23.19 12.57 44.10
C PHE A 57 -21.89 13.38 44.29
N LEU A 58 -21.68 14.00 45.45
CA LEU A 58 -20.46 14.76 45.75
C LEU A 58 -19.30 13.86 46.23
N THR A 59 -19.58 12.80 46.98
CA THR A 59 -18.56 11.94 47.59
C THR A 59 -18.17 10.73 46.74
N ASP A 60 -19.06 10.24 45.88
CA ASP A 60 -18.79 9.02 45.08
C ASP A 60 -17.72 9.28 43.99
N SER A 61 -16.70 8.42 43.94
CA SER A 61 -15.64 8.46 42.93
C SER A 61 -16.14 8.16 41.52
N ASN A 62 -17.16 7.31 41.38
CA ASN A 62 -17.70 6.87 40.09
C ASN A 62 -18.48 7.98 39.37
N LYS A 63 -18.85 9.05 40.08
CA LYS A 63 -19.61 10.20 39.57
C LYS A 63 -18.73 11.40 39.20
N LYS A 64 -17.41 11.23 39.16
CA LYS A 64 -16.44 12.30 38.89
C LYS A 64 -16.57 12.92 37.50
N GLU A 65 -16.77 12.10 36.47
CA GLU A 65 -17.03 12.56 35.09
C GLU A 65 -18.33 13.36 35.02
N GLU A 66 -19.43 12.81 35.55
CA GLU A 66 -20.74 13.49 35.60
C GLU A 66 -20.69 14.84 36.35
N ARG A 67 -19.89 14.95 37.41
CA ARG A 67 -19.67 16.22 38.12
C ARG A 67 -18.95 17.27 37.26
N LYS A 68 -17.92 16.85 36.50
CA LYS A 68 -17.20 17.76 35.60
C LYS A 68 -18.10 18.25 34.47
N ASP A 69 -18.92 17.37 33.91
CA ASP A 69 -19.86 17.73 32.85
C ASP A 69 -20.96 18.65 33.35
N LEU A 70 -21.50 18.38 34.55
CA LEU A 70 -22.47 19.27 35.18
C LEU A 70 -21.89 20.67 35.43
N LEU A 71 -20.65 20.74 35.93
CA LEU A 71 -19.95 22.01 36.14
C LEU A 71 -19.80 22.79 34.81
N LYS A 72 -19.38 22.11 33.73
CA LYS A 72 -19.27 22.73 32.39
C LYS A 72 -20.61 23.26 31.91
N LYS A 73 -21.69 22.47 32.03
CA LYS A 73 -23.04 22.88 31.65
C LYS A 73 -23.50 24.12 32.42
N ILE A 74 -23.29 24.15 33.74
CA ILE A 74 -23.64 25.30 34.58
C ILE A 74 -22.84 26.54 34.18
N ASN A 75 -21.54 26.41 33.94
CA ASN A 75 -20.71 27.54 33.49
C ASN A 75 -21.17 28.08 32.12
N LEU A 76 -21.58 27.20 31.20
CA LEU A 76 -22.08 27.60 29.89
C LEU A 76 -23.39 28.39 29.98
N TRP A 77 -24.28 27.99 30.90
CA TRP A 77 -25.49 28.75 31.24
C TRP A 77 -25.17 30.09 31.90
N LEU A 78 -24.21 30.14 32.83
CA LEU A 78 -23.77 31.38 33.47
C LEU A 78 -23.20 32.37 32.45
N GLU A 79 -22.29 31.93 31.58
CA GLU A 79 -21.73 32.77 30.51
C GLU A 79 -22.80 33.34 29.58
N LEU A 80 -23.84 32.55 29.30
CA LEU A 80 -24.93 32.95 28.41
C LEU A 80 -25.88 33.96 29.07
N LEU A 81 -26.16 33.79 30.36
CA LEU A 81 -27.04 34.66 31.14
C LEU A 81 -26.35 35.97 31.55
N ASP A 82 -25.05 35.94 31.83
CA ASP A 82 -24.27 37.14 32.20
C ASP A 82 -23.96 38.01 30.96
N GLY A 83 -23.88 37.39 29.77
CA GLY A 83 -23.49 38.07 28.54
C GLY A 83 -24.63 38.68 27.72
N ASN A 84 -25.89 38.36 28.00
CA ASN A 84 -27.03 38.76 27.15
C ASN A 84 -28.25 39.15 28.01
N GLN A 85 -29.01 40.16 27.58
CA GLN A 85 -30.19 40.65 28.31
C GLN A 85 -31.52 40.19 27.70
N ALA A 86 -31.55 39.92 26.38
CA ALA A 86 -32.74 39.42 25.69
C ALA A 86 -32.59 37.94 25.30
N VAL A 87 -33.72 37.23 25.24
CA VAL A 87 -33.77 35.81 24.84
C VAL A 87 -33.34 35.63 23.38
N GLU A 88 -33.65 36.60 22.52
CA GLU A 88 -33.26 36.60 21.11
C GLU A 88 -31.72 36.66 20.95
N ASP A 89 -31.07 37.56 21.69
CA ASP A 89 -29.60 37.68 21.73
C ASP A 89 -28.93 36.40 22.23
N MET A 90 -29.52 35.75 23.25
CA MET A 90 -29.04 34.47 23.78
C MET A 90 -29.07 33.36 22.73
N VAL A 91 -30.16 33.28 21.95
CA VAL A 91 -30.31 32.30 20.86
C VAL A 91 -29.32 32.57 19.74
N GLU A 92 -29.14 33.84 19.36
CA GLU A 92 -28.19 34.22 18.32
C GLU A 92 -26.73 33.98 18.75
N SER A 93 -26.38 34.32 20.00
CA SER A 93 -25.07 34.02 20.59
C SER A 93 -24.79 32.51 20.63
N CYS A 94 -25.78 31.68 21.00
CA CYS A 94 -25.65 30.23 20.92
C CYS A 94 -25.39 29.72 19.50
N LYS A 95 -26.17 30.21 18.54
CA LYS A 95 -26.01 29.83 17.12
C LYS A 95 -24.63 30.23 16.60
N SER A 96 -24.19 31.43 16.91
CA SER A 96 -22.86 31.94 16.53
C SER A 96 -21.73 31.12 17.17
N LYS A 97 -21.80 30.85 18.48
CA LYS A 97 -20.83 29.99 19.18
C LYS A 97 -20.82 28.57 18.61
N ALA A 98 -21.98 27.99 18.32
CA ALA A 98 -22.09 26.66 17.72
C ALA A 98 -21.48 26.62 16.31
N GLN A 99 -21.77 27.62 15.47
CA GLN A 99 -21.18 27.75 14.14
C GLN A 99 -19.66 27.95 14.21
N SER A 100 -19.18 28.78 15.13
CA SER A 100 -17.74 28.99 15.34
C SER A 100 -17.04 27.72 15.82
N ALA A 101 -17.67 26.97 16.73
CA ALA A 101 -17.15 25.68 17.19
C ALA A 101 -17.11 24.63 16.06
N ASP A 102 -18.14 24.57 15.20
CA ASP A 102 -18.17 23.69 14.04
C ASP A 102 -17.06 24.04 13.03
N GLN A 103 -16.89 25.33 12.72
CA GLN A 103 -15.80 25.80 11.85
C GLN A 103 -14.42 25.48 12.43
N MET A 104 -14.23 25.69 13.74
CA MET A 104 -12.99 25.37 14.42
C MET A 104 -12.72 23.86 14.44
N LEU A 105 -13.75 23.04 14.66
CA LEU A 105 -13.64 21.58 14.60
C LEU A 105 -13.21 21.12 13.21
N LYS A 106 -13.90 21.58 12.15
CA LYS A 106 -13.56 21.26 10.77
C LYS A 106 -12.13 21.66 10.41
N LYS A 107 -11.70 22.86 10.81
CA LYS A 107 -10.31 23.31 10.63
C LYS A 107 -9.31 22.41 11.34
N ASN A 108 -9.58 22.04 12.59
CA ASN A 108 -8.70 21.16 13.35
C ASN A 108 -8.63 19.75 12.75
N LEU A 109 -9.76 19.21 12.28
CA LEU A 109 -9.82 17.92 11.60
C LEU A 109 -9.06 17.96 10.28
N LYS A 110 -9.23 19.01 9.47
CA LYS A 110 -8.45 19.21 8.24
C LYS A 110 -6.95 19.22 8.52
N ASN A 111 -6.51 19.99 9.51
CA ASN A 111 -5.10 20.02 9.92
C ASN A 111 -4.60 18.64 10.40
N ALA A 112 -5.42 17.89 11.14
CA ALA A 112 -5.06 16.55 11.61
C ALA A 112 -4.91 15.56 10.45
N LEU A 113 -5.84 15.61 9.47
CA LEU A 113 -5.75 14.79 8.26
C LEU A 113 -4.52 15.16 7.43
N GLU A 114 -4.24 16.44 7.21
CA GLU A 114 -3.04 16.91 6.50
C GLU A 114 -1.75 16.43 7.17
N GLN A 115 -1.64 16.53 8.51
CA GLN A 115 -0.47 16.06 9.25
C GLN A 115 -0.33 14.54 9.24
N SER A 116 -1.44 13.81 9.22
CA SER A 116 -1.43 12.33 9.20
C SER A 116 -1.37 11.74 7.80
N ARG A 117 -1.46 12.55 6.74
CA ARG A 117 -1.61 12.09 5.35
C ARG A 117 -0.46 11.20 4.89
N GLU A 118 0.78 11.58 5.18
CA GLU A 118 1.95 10.79 4.80
C GLU A 118 1.91 9.40 5.46
N LEU A 119 1.65 9.36 6.77
CA LEU A 119 1.54 8.13 7.54
C LEU A 119 0.37 7.26 7.06
N GLU A 120 -0.78 7.89 6.80
CA GLU A 120 -1.95 7.24 6.22
C GLU A 120 -1.60 6.58 4.89
N THR A 121 -0.95 7.30 3.97
CA THR A 121 -0.52 6.77 2.68
C THR A 121 0.42 5.59 2.86
N SER A 122 1.50 5.71 3.64
CA SER A 122 2.48 4.63 3.83
C SER A 122 1.86 3.35 4.41
N TYR A 123 1.01 3.47 5.45
CA TYR A 123 0.37 2.28 6.04
C TYR A 123 -0.70 1.68 5.13
N ARG A 124 -1.43 2.49 4.36
CA ARG A 124 -2.34 1.99 3.31
C ARG A 124 -1.58 1.27 2.21
N THR A 125 -0.43 1.78 1.78
CA THR A 125 0.46 1.14 0.79
C THR A 125 0.88 -0.26 1.27
N VAL A 126 1.33 -0.38 2.53
CA VAL A 126 1.69 -1.69 3.10
C VAL A 126 0.47 -2.60 3.24
N ALA A 127 -0.66 -2.08 3.70
CA ALA A 127 -1.90 -2.86 3.81
C ALA A 127 -2.35 -3.41 2.45
N GLN A 128 -2.23 -2.60 1.39
CA GLN A 128 -2.60 -3.00 0.04
C GLN A 128 -1.78 -4.18 -0.47
N PHE A 129 -0.49 -4.28 -0.15
CA PHE A 129 0.29 -5.48 -0.47
C PHE A 129 -0.37 -6.73 0.10
N TYR A 130 -0.64 -6.75 1.41
CA TYR A 130 -1.23 -7.91 2.09
C TYR A 130 -2.62 -8.26 1.56
N LYS A 131 -3.49 -7.26 1.36
CA LYS A 131 -4.84 -7.46 0.81
C LYS A 131 -4.86 -8.05 -0.60
N ASN A 132 -3.82 -7.76 -1.38
CA ASN A 132 -3.67 -8.26 -2.74
C ASN A 132 -2.95 -9.62 -2.83
N THR A 133 -2.27 -10.07 -1.77
CA THR A 133 -1.78 -11.46 -1.70
C THR A 133 -2.91 -12.48 -1.57
N GLU A 134 -4.03 -12.11 -0.93
CA GLU A 134 -5.17 -13.01 -0.62
C GLU A 134 -4.76 -14.27 0.16
N LEU A 135 -3.71 -14.16 0.98
CA LEU A 135 -3.24 -15.21 1.87
C LEU A 135 -3.48 -14.80 3.32
N ASP A 136 -3.91 -15.75 4.15
CA ASP A 136 -4.07 -15.53 5.60
C ASP A 136 -2.71 -15.30 6.28
N LYS A 137 -1.67 -15.95 5.75
CA LYS A 137 -0.29 -15.80 6.19
C LYS A 137 0.62 -15.66 4.99
N VAL A 138 1.41 -14.59 4.96
CA VAL A 138 2.42 -14.35 3.94
C VAL A 138 3.78 -14.69 4.54
N ASP A 139 4.45 -15.70 3.98
CA ASP A 139 5.81 -16.06 4.36
C ASP A 139 6.83 -15.27 3.51
N ASN A 140 8.07 -15.13 4.01
CA ASN A 140 9.21 -14.55 3.29
C ASN A 140 9.04 -13.08 2.87
N VAL A 141 8.52 -12.25 3.77
CA VAL A 141 8.38 -10.80 3.56
C VAL A 141 9.24 -10.06 4.58
N ASN A 142 10.10 -9.17 4.09
CA ASN A 142 10.87 -8.24 4.89
C ASN A 142 10.43 -6.81 4.58
N ILE A 143 10.15 -6.02 5.62
CA ILE A 143 9.76 -4.62 5.49
C ILE A 143 10.89 -3.77 6.05
N VAL A 144 11.37 -2.84 5.22
CA VAL A 144 12.39 -1.86 5.58
C VAL A 144 11.76 -0.48 5.50
N ASN A 145 11.89 0.30 6.57
CA ASN A 145 11.42 1.68 6.58
C ASN A 145 12.51 2.59 5.99
N ALA A 146 12.17 3.37 4.97
CA ALA A 146 13.04 4.35 4.34
C ALA A 146 12.22 5.49 3.75
N SER A 147 12.73 6.71 3.83
CA SER A 147 12.12 7.85 3.14
C SER A 147 12.48 7.86 1.65
N MET A 148 11.67 8.53 0.82
CA MET A 148 11.97 8.66 -0.60
C MET A 148 13.31 9.36 -0.85
N ASP A 149 13.67 10.33 -0.01
CA ASP A 149 14.97 11.00 -0.06
C ASP A 149 16.13 10.00 0.10
N GLN A 150 16.03 9.04 1.03
CA GLN A 150 17.08 8.03 1.23
C GLN A 150 17.19 7.04 0.07
N ILE A 151 16.07 6.74 -0.60
CA ILE A 151 16.00 5.79 -1.72
C ILE A 151 16.51 6.42 -3.02
N THR A 152 16.46 7.76 -3.12
CA THR A 152 16.83 8.54 -4.31
C THR A 152 18.17 9.28 -4.18
N ASP A 153 18.75 9.35 -2.98
CA ASP A 153 20.06 9.95 -2.73
C ASP A 153 21.20 9.13 -3.34
N LEU A 154 21.79 9.67 -4.41
CA LEU A 154 22.97 9.10 -5.08
C LEU A 154 24.28 9.75 -4.60
N ASP A 155 24.22 10.88 -3.91
CA ASP A 155 25.40 11.56 -3.38
C ASP A 155 25.89 10.85 -2.11
N ASN A 156 24.97 10.34 -1.31
CA ASN A 156 25.25 9.51 -0.14
C ASN A 156 24.44 8.19 -0.16
N PRO A 157 24.81 7.23 -1.02
CA PRO A 157 24.01 6.03 -1.31
C PRO A 157 24.06 4.96 -0.20
N LEU A 158 24.23 5.33 1.08
CA LEU A 158 24.33 4.40 2.21
C LEU A 158 23.17 3.41 2.24
N PHE A 159 21.95 3.89 1.98
CA PHE A 159 20.76 3.04 2.00
C PHE A 159 20.75 2.07 0.80
N ILE A 160 20.98 2.59 -0.41
CA ILE A 160 20.99 1.80 -1.64
C ILE A 160 22.08 0.72 -1.57
N ASP A 161 23.27 1.09 -1.11
CA ASP A 161 24.40 0.16 -1.00
C ASP A 161 24.20 -0.85 0.14
N HIS A 162 23.53 -0.48 1.24
CA HIS A 162 23.15 -1.43 2.30
C HIS A 162 22.17 -2.49 1.77
N VAL A 163 21.09 -2.07 1.10
CA VAL A 163 20.12 -3.00 0.49
C VAL A 163 20.78 -3.84 -0.60
N GLY A 164 21.62 -3.24 -1.44
CA GLY A 164 22.36 -3.94 -2.47
C GLY A 164 23.33 -4.98 -1.90
N ALA A 165 24.01 -4.67 -0.81
CA ALA A 165 24.89 -5.60 -0.10
C ALA A 165 24.10 -6.77 0.50
N GLU A 166 22.92 -6.51 1.06
CA GLU A 166 22.03 -7.56 1.56
C GLU A 166 21.59 -8.50 0.43
N LEU A 167 21.06 -7.96 -0.68
CA LEU A 167 20.65 -8.76 -1.84
C LEU A 167 21.82 -9.61 -2.36
N LYS A 168 23.01 -9.01 -2.46
CA LYS A 168 24.23 -9.70 -2.87
C LYS A 168 24.62 -10.79 -1.88
N GLN A 169 24.54 -10.54 -0.58
CA GLN A 169 24.88 -11.51 0.45
C GLN A 169 24.00 -12.75 0.39
N TYR A 170 22.72 -12.62 0.03
CA TYR A 170 21.81 -13.76 -0.13
C TYR A 170 21.98 -14.47 -1.48
N TYR A 171 22.33 -13.73 -2.54
CA TYR A 171 22.57 -14.33 -3.85
C TYR A 171 23.95 -15.00 -4.00
N ASP A 172 24.97 -14.54 -3.26
CA ASP A 172 26.32 -15.11 -3.25
C ASP A 172 26.48 -16.32 -2.31
N ARG A 173 25.37 -16.86 -1.79
CA ARG A 173 25.37 -18.09 -0.99
C ARG A 173 25.36 -19.31 -1.89
N LEU A 174 25.99 -20.39 -1.42
CA LEU A 174 25.87 -21.70 -2.05
C LEU A 174 24.41 -22.21 -2.02
N ASP A 175 23.69 -21.86 -0.96
CA ASP A 175 22.28 -22.19 -0.75
C ASP A 175 21.40 -20.98 -1.04
N LEU A 176 20.55 -21.07 -2.07
CA LEU A 176 19.74 -19.95 -2.56
C LEU A 176 18.27 -20.01 -2.09
N ARG A 177 17.95 -20.86 -1.11
CA ARG A 177 16.58 -21.01 -0.60
C ARG A 177 16.00 -19.71 -0.02
N ASP A 178 16.83 -18.91 0.62
CA ASP A 178 16.44 -17.63 1.24
C ASP A 178 16.68 -16.41 0.31
N ASN A 179 16.91 -16.63 -0.99
CA ASN A 179 17.18 -15.53 -1.91
C ASN A 179 15.90 -14.74 -2.24
N TYR A 180 16.01 -13.42 -2.23
CA TYR A 180 14.94 -12.51 -2.61
C TYR A 180 14.53 -12.68 -4.08
N SER A 181 13.24 -12.49 -4.35
CA SER A 181 12.67 -12.61 -5.70
C SER A 181 12.11 -11.30 -6.24
N VAL A 182 11.56 -10.46 -5.37
CA VAL A 182 10.93 -9.19 -5.71
C VAL A 182 11.38 -8.13 -4.69
N LEU A 183 11.76 -6.95 -5.20
CA LEU A 183 11.99 -5.74 -4.43
C LEU A 183 10.90 -4.74 -4.82
N VAL A 184 10.22 -4.17 -3.83
CA VAL A 184 9.15 -3.18 -4.06
C VAL A 184 9.60 -1.85 -3.48
N LEU A 185 9.65 -0.82 -4.34
CA LEU A 185 9.98 0.55 -3.96
C LEU A 185 8.78 1.43 -4.33
N PRO A 186 7.84 1.66 -3.39
CA PRO A 186 6.62 2.39 -3.69
C PRO A 186 6.87 3.87 -3.94
N GLY A 187 6.23 4.41 -4.98
CA GLY A 187 6.35 5.80 -5.40
C GLY A 187 7.37 6.01 -6.53
N TYR A 188 7.50 7.27 -6.96
CA TYR A 188 8.31 7.65 -8.11
C TYR A 188 9.77 7.96 -7.74
N LEU A 189 10.69 7.13 -8.22
CA LEU A 189 12.14 7.28 -7.99
C LEU A 189 12.78 8.49 -8.68
N GLY A 190 12.02 9.23 -9.50
CA GLY A 190 12.50 10.43 -10.15
C GLY A 190 13.48 10.14 -11.28
N SER A 191 14.74 10.51 -11.09
CA SER A 191 15.72 10.55 -12.19
C SER A 191 16.06 9.17 -12.74
N ASN A 192 16.36 9.12 -14.05
CA ASN A 192 16.79 7.89 -14.72
C ASN A 192 18.03 7.25 -14.05
N LYS A 193 18.93 8.07 -13.47
CA LYS A 193 20.13 7.60 -12.77
C LYS A 193 19.79 6.74 -11.55
N VAL A 194 18.77 7.13 -10.78
CA VAL A 194 18.31 6.39 -9.60
C VAL A 194 17.70 5.06 -10.02
N VAL A 195 16.79 5.11 -10.99
CA VAL A 195 16.16 3.90 -11.55
C VAL A 195 17.21 2.95 -12.10
N GLU A 196 18.23 3.46 -12.80
CA GLU A 196 19.32 2.65 -13.34
C GLU A 196 20.15 1.97 -12.24
N LYS A 197 20.50 2.68 -11.17
CA LYS A 197 21.25 2.13 -10.03
C LYS A 197 20.46 0.99 -9.39
N TRP A 198 19.18 1.18 -9.11
CA TRP A 198 18.32 0.13 -8.57
C TRP A 198 18.14 -1.05 -9.53
N ALA A 199 17.96 -0.76 -10.83
CA ALA A 199 17.82 -1.79 -11.86
C ALA A 199 19.07 -2.67 -11.97
N LYS A 200 20.28 -2.08 -11.90
CA LYS A 200 21.55 -2.81 -11.89
C LYS A 200 21.65 -3.72 -10.67
N VAL A 201 21.40 -3.18 -9.47
CA VAL A 201 21.38 -3.97 -8.23
C VAL A 201 20.39 -5.14 -8.32
N CYS A 202 19.20 -4.91 -8.86
CA CYS A 202 18.19 -5.96 -9.01
C CYS A 202 18.58 -7.01 -10.06
N ASN A 203 19.08 -6.59 -11.22
CA ASN A 203 19.47 -7.51 -12.31
C ASN A 203 20.66 -8.40 -11.94
N GLU A 204 21.67 -7.85 -11.26
CA GLU A 204 22.83 -8.60 -10.76
C GLU A 204 22.42 -9.70 -9.78
N ASN A 205 21.41 -9.43 -8.94
CA ASN A 205 20.91 -10.35 -7.92
C ASN A 205 19.68 -11.16 -8.37
N LYS A 206 19.28 -11.05 -9.65
CA LYS A 206 18.12 -11.74 -10.22
C LYS A 206 16.81 -11.45 -9.46
N VAL A 207 16.64 -10.21 -9.04
CA VAL A 207 15.46 -9.70 -8.31
C VAL A 207 14.61 -8.84 -9.25
N MET A 208 13.30 -8.91 -9.11
CA MET A 208 12.36 -8.07 -9.86
C MET A 208 12.07 -6.78 -9.09
N LEU A 209 12.38 -5.61 -9.66
CA LEU A 209 11.98 -4.32 -9.08
C LEU A 209 10.55 -3.95 -9.50
N VAL A 210 9.72 -3.55 -8.55
CA VAL A 210 8.39 -2.98 -8.78
C VAL A 210 8.34 -1.59 -8.16
N THR A 211 8.07 -0.58 -8.97
CA THR A 211 8.03 0.82 -8.57
C THR A 211 6.98 1.58 -9.38
N ASP A 212 6.76 2.86 -9.09
CA ASP A 212 5.71 3.66 -9.71
C ASP A 212 6.29 4.81 -10.54
N PHE A 213 5.53 5.24 -11.54
CA PHE A 213 5.75 6.52 -12.19
C PHE A 213 5.04 7.64 -11.39
N ALA A 214 5.36 8.89 -11.73
CA ALA A 214 4.86 10.09 -11.07
C ALA A 214 3.33 10.09 -10.89
N ASP A 215 2.87 10.61 -9.76
CA ASP A 215 1.44 10.84 -9.52
C ASP A 215 0.98 12.08 -10.29
N LEU A 216 0.26 11.87 -11.40
CA LEU A 216 -0.16 12.92 -12.35
C LEU A 216 -1.68 12.91 -12.54
N ASP A 217 -2.24 14.04 -12.94
CA ASP A 217 -3.70 14.23 -13.00
C ASP A 217 -4.33 13.77 -14.32
N LYS A 218 -3.55 13.66 -15.39
CA LYS A 218 -4.04 13.33 -16.73
C LYS A 218 -3.19 12.27 -17.43
N PRO A 219 -3.80 11.46 -18.31
CA PRO A 219 -3.08 10.47 -19.10
C PRO A 219 -2.07 11.09 -20.07
N ASP A 220 -2.40 12.24 -20.68
CA ASP A 220 -1.50 12.93 -21.62
C ASP A 220 -0.22 13.39 -20.91
N ASP A 221 -0.34 13.94 -19.71
CA ASP A 221 0.82 14.35 -18.89
C ASP A 221 1.71 13.15 -18.54
N VAL A 222 1.12 11.97 -18.32
CA VAL A 222 1.88 10.72 -18.08
C VAL A 222 2.69 10.35 -19.32
N VAL A 223 2.08 10.40 -20.50
CA VAL A 223 2.75 10.08 -21.77
C VAL A 223 3.92 11.04 -21.99
N ASP A 224 3.66 12.34 -21.89
CA ASP A 224 4.64 13.38 -22.20
C ASP A 224 5.82 13.34 -21.21
N LEU A 225 5.53 13.34 -19.90
CA LEU A 225 6.58 13.32 -18.88
C LEU A 225 7.35 12.01 -18.84
N PHE A 226 6.72 10.87 -19.14
CA PHE A 226 7.42 9.59 -19.19
C PHE A 226 8.35 9.52 -20.41
N HIS A 227 7.90 10.04 -21.55
CA HIS A 227 8.75 10.16 -22.74
C HIS A 227 9.98 11.03 -22.44
N ASP A 228 9.80 12.17 -21.77
CA ASP A 228 10.88 13.08 -21.40
C ASP A 228 11.83 12.50 -20.33
N ALA A 229 11.30 11.71 -19.39
CA ALA A 229 12.09 11.06 -18.35
C ALA A 229 13.04 9.98 -18.90
N ASN A 230 12.77 9.46 -20.10
CA ASN A 230 13.58 8.47 -20.82
C ASN A 230 14.02 7.29 -19.93
N LEU A 231 13.06 6.71 -19.22
CA LEU A 231 13.28 5.64 -18.23
C LEU A 231 13.39 4.25 -18.87
N THR A 232 12.99 4.10 -20.13
CA THR A 232 13.13 2.86 -20.89
C THR A 232 14.50 2.76 -21.55
N GLY A 233 14.95 1.54 -21.83
CA GLY A 233 16.26 1.33 -22.43
C GLY A 233 16.47 -0.09 -22.95
N GLY A 234 17.43 -0.24 -23.87
CA GLY A 234 17.85 -1.53 -24.43
C GLY A 234 18.81 -2.31 -23.55
N GLU A 235 19.18 -1.78 -22.38
CA GLU A 235 20.09 -2.43 -21.44
C GLU A 235 19.39 -3.54 -20.65
N LEU A 236 20.08 -4.67 -20.48
CA LEU A 236 19.54 -5.86 -19.82
C LEU A 236 18.93 -5.58 -18.44
N HIS A 237 19.52 -4.67 -17.66
CA HIS A 237 19.03 -4.38 -16.31
C HIS A 237 17.61 -3.77 -16.30
N ARG A 238 17.15 -3.15 -17.39
CA ARG A 238 15.78 -2.62 -17.53
C ARG A 238 14.73 -3.72 -17.58
N SER A 239 15.12 -4.93 -17.97
CA SER A 239 14.23 -6.10 -17.95
C SER A 239 13.82 -6.51 -16.53
N ASN A 240 14.59 -6.09 -15.53
CA ASN A 240 14.30 -6.33 -14.11
C ASN A 240 13.54 -5.16 -13.45
N VAL A 241 12.86 -4.29 -14.22
CA VAL A 241 12.04 -3.21 -13.67
C VAL A 241 10.62 -3.22 -14.24
N ILE A 242 9.64 -3.26 -13.33
CA ILE A 242 8.22 -3.01 -13.59
C ILE A 242 7.89 -1.62 -13.06
N MET A 243 7.26 -0.79 -13.89
CA MET A 243 6.83 0.55 -13.51
C MET A 243 5.33 0.71 -13.69
N THR A 244 4.62 0.91 -12.59
CA THR A 244 3.17 1.14 -12.58
C THR A 244 2.83 2.60 -12.78
N CYS A 245 1.66 2.90 -13.34
CA CYS A 245 1.14 4.26 -13.44
C CYS A 245 -0.38 4.29 -13.21
N ASN A 246 -0.93 5.51 -13.10
CA ASN A 246 -2.30 5.79 -12.68
C ASN A 246 -2.55 5.32 -11.23
N TRP A 247 -2.39 6.23 -10.28
CA TRP A 247 -2.40 5.89 -8.86
C TRP A 247 -3.79 5.45 -8.37
N LEU A 248 -3.79 4.66 -7.29
CA LEU A 248 -5.00 4.11 -6.68
C LEU A 248 -5.60 5.13 -5.70
N VAL A 249 -6.92 5.26 -5.67
CA VAL A 249 -7.60 6.06 -4.64
C VAL A 249 -7.72 5.20 -3.37
N GLY A 250 -6.85 5.46 -2.39
CA GLY A 250 -6.83 4.74 -1.12
C GLY A 250 -7.88 5.23 -0.12
N ARG A 251 -8.24 6.52 -0.18
CA ARG A 251 -9.36 7.12 0.55
C ARG A 251 -9.92 8.29 -0.26
N GLY A 252 -11.25 8.35 -0.38
CA GLY A 252 -11.92 9.53 -0.94
C GLY A 252 -11.68 10.77 -0.09
N LYS A 253 -11.71 11.95 -0.73
CA LYS A 253 -11.62 13.24 -0.03
C LYS A 253 -12.71 13.37 1.03
N ALA A 254 -12.34 13.87 2.20
CA ALA A 254 -13.28 14.17 3.27
C ALA A 254 -13.98 15.52 2.98
N GLU A 255 -15.09 15.48 2.24
CA GLU A 255 -15.87 16.68 1.87
C GLU A 255 -16.38 17.45 3.09
N GLU A 256 -16.66 16.75 4.18
CA GLU A 256 -17.14 17.31 5.46
C GLU A 256 -16.17 18.30 6.11
N VAL A 257 -14.87 18.16 5.83
CA VAL A 257 -13.80 19.04 6.36
C VAL A 257 -13.12 19.87 5.27
N GLY A 258 -13.57 19.75 4.01
CA GLY A 258 -13.03 20.50 2.89
C GLY A 258 -11.63 20.04 2.46
N GLU A 259 -11.36 18.73 2.44
CA GLU A 259 -10.23 18.19 1.69
C GLU A 259 -10.47 18.37 0.19
N GLU A 260 -9.45 18.88 -0.52
CA GLU A 260 -9.52 19.11 -1.96
C GLU A 260 -9.21 17.81 -2.74
N ASP A 261 -8.17 17.10 -2.30
CA ASP A 261 -7.66 15.91 -2.97
C ASP A 261 -7.96 14.62 -2.22
N ASN A 262 -8.20 13.56 -2.99
CA ASN A 262 -8.21 12.20 -2.48
C ASN A 262 -6.83 11.80 -1.94
N VAL A 263 -6.80 10.76 -1.11
CA VAL A 263 -5.54 10.13 -0.72
C VAL A 263 -5.17 9.08 -1.76
N TYR A 264 -4.12 9.37 -2.51
CA TYR A 264 -3.58 8.47 -3.54
C TYR A 264 -2.53 7.53 -2.95
N VAL A 265 -2.55 6.28 -3.42
CA VAL A 265 -1.66 5.22 -2.99
C VAL A 265 -0.90 4.67 -4.20
N PRO A 266 0.43 4.48 -4.09
CA PRO A 266 1.23 3.91 -5.18
C PRO A 266 0.77 2.48 -5.54
N PRO A 267 0.45 2.20 -6.82
CA PRO A 267 0.00 0.88 -7.25
C PRO A 267 1.00 -0.27 -7.11
N SER A 268 2.31 0.01 -7.07
CA SER A 268 3.39 -1.00 -7.08
C SER A 268 3.22 -2.08 -6.02
N THR A 269 2.81 -1.72 -4.81
CA THR A 269 2.57 -2.67 -3.71
C THR A 269 1.37 -3.58 -3.96
N SER A 270 0.28 -3.02 -4.50
CA SER A 270 -0.91 -3.77 -4.86
C SER A 270 -0.59 -4.78 -5.96
N LEU A 271 0.15 -4.34 -6.98
CA LEU A 271 0.63 -5.21 -8.05
C LEU A 271 1.59 -6.27 -7.51
N ALA A 272 2.53 -5.91 -6.63
CA ALA A 272 3.46 -6.85 -6.02
C ALA A 272 2.73 -7.95 -5.21
N GLY A 273 1.67 -7.59 -4.48
CA GLY A 273 0.81 -8.56 -3.80
C GLY A 273 0.17 -9.56 -4.78
N LYS A 274 -0.34 -9.08 -5.92
CA LYS A 274 -0.88 -9.96 -6.99
C LYS A 274 0.20 -10.80 -7.66
N ILE A 275 1.39 -10.25 -7.90
CA ILE A 275 2.57 -10.94 -8.44
C ILE A 275 3.05 -12.05 -7.50
N HIS A 276 2.93 -11.84 -6.18
CA HIS A 276 3.25 -12.84 -5.15
C HIS A 276 2.27 -14.02 -5.18
N LYS A 277 0.97 -13.74 -5.31
CA LYS A 277 -0.07 -14.77 -5.39
C LYS A 277 -0.07 -15.54 -6.71
N THR A 278 0.12 -14.82 -7.81
CA THR A 278 -0.05 -15.35 -9.17
C THR A 278 1.11 -16.26 -9.54
N LEU A 279 0.82 -17.36 -10.24
CA LEU A 279 1.83 -18.27 -10.78
C LEU A 279 2.84 -17.47 -11.62
N MET A 280 4.14 -17.73 -11.43
CA MET A 280 5.21 -16.90 -11.98
C MET A 280 5.20 -16.78 -13.53
N SER A 281 4.75 -17.80 -14.25
CA SER A 281 4.60 -17.77 -15.71
C SER A 281 3.42 -16.92 -16.18
N GLN A 282 2.48 -16.63 -15.28
CA GLN A 282 1.31 -15.81 -15.55
C GLN A 282 1.59 -14.35 -15.22
N VAL A 283 0.99 -13.48 -16.01
CA VAL A 283 1.03 -12.03 -15.78
C VAL A 283 -0.08 -11.65 -14.80
N ALA A 284 0.25 -10.79 -13.84
CA ALA A 284 -0.73 -10.17 -12.94
C ALA A 284 -1.43 -9.02 -13.67
N ALA A 285 -2.10 -9.34 -14.78
CA ALA A 285 -2.74 -8.36 -15.66
C ALA A 285 -4.14 -8.80 -16.10
N GLY A 286 -4.96 -7.82 -16.47
CA GLY A 286 -6.32 -8.00 -16.95
C GLY A 286 -7.27 -8.54 -15.87
N LYS A 287 -8.49 -8.89 -16.30
CA LYS A 287 -9.60 -9.21 -15.39
C LYS A 287 -9.35 -10.41 -14.47
N LYS A 288 -8.63 -11.43 -14.95
CA LYS A 288 -8.47 -12.71 -14.23
C LYS A 288 -7.37 -12.66 -13.17
N HIS A 289 -6.22 -12.05 -13.49
CA HIS A 289 -5.02 -12.10 -12.66
C HIS A 289 -4.53 -10.73 -12.20
N GLY A 290 -5.00 -9.63 -12.83
CA GLY A 290 -4.61 -8.26 -12.50
C GLY A 290 -5.59 -7.50 -11.62
N SER A 291 -6.75 -8.06 -11.26
CA SER A 291 -7.74 -7.38 -10.42
C SER A 291 -7.15 -7.03 -9.05
N ILE A 292 -7.23 -5.77 -8.65
CA ILE A 292 -6.79 -5.24 -7.36
C ILE A 292 -7.95 -5.25 -6.36
N ASN A 293 -7.69 -5.59 -5.11
CA ASN A 293 -8.67 -5.68 -4.03
C ASN A 293 -8.70 -4.40 -3.19
N GLU A 294 -9.85 -4.09 -2.57
CA GLU A 294 -10.02 -2.97 -1.63
C GLU A 294 -9.58 -1.60 -2.19
N VAL A 295 -9.87 -1.37 -3.48
CA VAL A 295 -9.71 -0.07 -4.12
C VAL A 295 -10.95 0.21 -4.97
N ASP A 296 -11.54 1.38 -4.80
CA ASP A 296 -12.80 1.75 -5.44
C ASP A 296 -12.62 2.62 -6.68
N ALA A 297 -11.53 3.40 -6.77
CA ALA A 297 -11.22 4.22 -7.93
C ALA A 297 -9.72 4.31 -8.25
N VAL A 298 -9.42 4.67 -9.49
CA VAL A 298 -8.09 5.13 -9.94
C VAL A 298 -8.13 6.63 -10.15
N LYS A 299 -6.97 7.27 -10.29
CA LYS A 299 -6.88 8.74 -10.39
C LYS A 299 -7.60 9.31 -11.61
N PHE A 300 -7.47 8.67 -12.77
CA PHE A 300 -8.22 9.02 -13.97
C PHE A 300 -8.62 7.76 -14.77
N GLU A 301 -9.72 7.86 -15.51
CA GLU A 301 -10.16 6.80 -16.42
C GLU A 301 -9.31 6.81 -17.69
N LEU A 302 -9.03 5.62 -18.21
CA LEU A 302 -8.21 5.42 -19.40
C LEU A 302 -9.05 4.80 -20.51
N LYS A 303 -8.97 5.36 -21.71
CA LYS A 303 -9.54 4.74 -22.91
C LYS A 303 -8.67 3.59 -23.37
N LYS A 304 -9.26 2.66 -24.12
CA LYS A 304 -8.53 1.53 -24.73
C LYS A 304 -7.27 1.98 -25.48
N SER A 305 -7.35 3.04 -26.29
CA SER A 305 -6.21 3.58 -27.04
C SER A 305 -5.08 4.09 -26.14
N GLU A 306 -5.43 4.73 -25.02
CA GLU A 306 -4.48 5.28 -24.04
C GLU A 306 -3.81 4.13 -23.26
N ILE A 307 -4.56 3.08 -22.92
CA ILE A 307 -4.01 1.85 -22.31
C ILE A 307 -2.97 1.21 -23.23
N SER A 308 -3.31 1.01 -24.51
CA SER A 308 -2.39 0.43 -25.49
C SER A 308 -1.14 1.30 -25.69
N GLN A 309 -1.28 2.63 -25.63
CA GLN A 309 -0.14 3.55 -25.72
C GLN A 309 0.78 3.43 -24.50
N LEU A 310 0.24 3.46 -23.28
CA LEU A 310 1.01 3.30 -22.04
C LEU A 310 1.71 1.93 -21.98
N GLU A 311 1.06 0.86 -22.44
CA GLU A 311 1.69 -0.45 -22.56
C GLU A 311 2.87 -0.41 -23.55
N LYS A 312 2.70 0.20 -24.72
CA LYS A 312 3.77 0.31 -25.73
C LYS A 312 4.99 1.09 -25.19
N MET A 313 4.76 2.03 -24.28
CA MET A 313 5.82 2.77 -23.58
C MET A 313 6.51 1.97 -22.46
N GLY A 314 6.00 0.78 -22.09
CA GLY A 314 6.60 -0.07 -21.05
C GLY A 314 6.01 0.15 -19.65
N LEU A 315 4.93 0.91 -19.52
CA LEU A 315 4.23 1.13 -18.26
C LEU A 315 3.19 0.04 -17.98
N VAL A 316 2.82 -0.07 -16.70
CA VAL A 316 1.72 -0.89 -16.22
C VAL A 316 0.61 0.00 -15.65
N PRO A 317 -0.34 0.46 -16.48
CA PRO A 317 -1.44 1.29 -16.02
C PRO A 317 -2.41 0.51 -15.14
N MET A 318 -2.90 1.15 -14.07
CA MET A 318 -4.12 0.72 -13.39
C MET A 318 -5.33 1.25 -14.16
N VAL A 319 -6.31 0.39 -14.39
CA VAL A 319 -7.54 0.72 -15.13
C VAL A 319 -8.75 0.32 -14.30
N ASN A 320 -9.82 1.11 -14.38
CA ASN A 320 -11.11 0.77 -13.77
C ASN A 320 -12.06 0.28 -14.86
N GLU A 321 -12.27 -1.03 -14.91
CA GLU A 321 -13.10 -1.66 -15.94
C GLU A 321 -14.01 -2.72 -15.32
N TYR A 322 -15.27 -2.79 -15.77
CA TYR A 322 -16.25 -3.73 -15.26
C TYR A 322 -16.50 -3.64 -13.73
N GLY A 323 -16.37 -2.43 -13.16
CA GLY A 323 -16.52 -2.21 -11.72
C GLY A 323 -15.40 -2.82 -10.88
N LYS A 324 -14.24 -3.08 -11.48
CA LYS A 324 -13.04 -3.57 -10.82
C LYS A 324 -11.81 -2.83 -11.31
N ILE A 325 -10.91 -2.54 -10.39
CA ILE A 325 -9.61 -2.00 -10.74
C ILE A 325 -8.68 -3.16 -11.07
N MET A 326 -7.92 -3.01 -12.15
CA MET A 326 -6.93 -4.02 -12.54
C MET A 326 -5.68 -3.40 -13.15
N ALA A 327 -4.55 -4.08 -12.97
CA ALA A 327 -3.35 -3.79 -13.71
C ALA A 327 -3.49 -4.26 -15.17
N PHE A 328 -3.06 -3.45 -16.13
CA PHE A 328 -3.20 -3.76 -17.55
C PHE A 328 -1.89 -3.59 -18.31
N SER A 329 -0.96 -4.53 -18.13
CA SER A 329 0.25 -4.70 -18.95
C SER A 329 1.10 -5.84 -18.38
N ALA A 330 1.95 -6.41 -19.23
CA ALA A 330 2.96 -7.39 -18.85
C ALA A 330 4.40 -6.84 -18.97
N LYS A 331 4.54 -5.54 -19.24
CA LYS A 331 5.79 -4.95 -19.71
C LYS A 331 6.79 -4.66 -18.61
N THR A 332 8.06 -4.66 -19.01
CA THR A 332 9.20 -4.12 -18.26
C THR A 332 9.64 -2.81 -18.93
N LEU A 333 10.59 -2.10 -18.32
CA LEU A 333 11.23 -0.93 -18.95
C LEU A 333 12.21 -1.28 -20.07
N PHE A 334 12.40 -2.57 -20.39
CA PHE A 334 13.26 -3.00 -21.49
C PHE A 334 12.60 -2.72 -22.84
N SER A 335 13.31 -1.99 -23.71
CA SER A 335 12.83 -1.62 -25.04
C SER A 335 13.61 -2.27 -26.20
N GLY A 336 14.56 -3.15 -25.91
CA GLY A 336 15.33 -3.87 -26.95
C GLY A 336 14.54 -4.98 -27.65
N ASP A 337 15.13 -5.56 -28.71
CA ASP A 337 14.45 -6.50 -29.63
C ASP A 337 13.99 -7.82 -28.98
N ASN A 338 14.56 -8.20 -27.84
CA ASN A 338 14.18 -9.43 -27.16
C ASN A 338 12.84 -9.27 -26.43
N ILE A 339 11.76 -9.67 -27.09
CA ILE A 339 10.38 -9.64 -26.59
C ILE A 339 10.25 -10.37 -25.23
N GLY A 340 11.06 -11.41 -24.97
CA GLY A 340 11.07 -12.11 -23.69
C GLY A 340 11.51 -11.21 -22.53
N LEU A 341 12.51 -10.36 -22.75
CA LEU A 341 12.98 -9.40 -21.74
C LEU A 341 12.03 -8.21 -21.55
N GLN A 342 11.17 -7.94 -22.54
CA GLN A 342 10.10 -6.95 -22.43
C GLN A 342 8.94 -7.44 -21.55
N THR A 343 8.89 -8.73 -21.17
CA THR A 343 7.74 -9.33 -20.46
C THR A 343 8.17 -9.80 -19.07
N TYR A 344 7.62 -9.21 -18.00
CA TYR A 344 8.13 -9.48 -16.65
C TYR A 344 7.91 -10.93 -16.19
N SER A 345 6.83 -11.60 -16.61
CA SER A 345 6.58 -13.00 -16.23
C SER A 345 7.67 -13.92 -16.80
N VAL A 346 8.12 -13.63 -18.03
CA VAL A 346 9.19 -14.35 -18.69
C VAL A 346 10.51 -14.15 -17.94
N VAL A 347 10.88 -12.89 -17.64
CA VAL A 347 12.10 -12.57 -16.88
C VAL A 347 12.11 -13.28 -15.52
N ARG A 348 11.00 -13.24 -14.79
CA ARG A 348 10.87 -13.94 -13.50
C ARG A 348 11.07 -15.45 -13.62
N VAL A 349 10.49 -16.10 -14.63
CA VAL A 349 10.70 -17.54 -14.88
C VAL A 349 12.18 -17.84 -15.16
N PHE A 350 12.85 -17.03 -15.98
CA PHE A 350 14.28 -17.19 -16.25
C PHE A 350 15.14 -17.03 -14.99
N ASP A 351 14.87 -16.00 -14.19
CA ASP A 351 15.58 -15.73 -12.95
C ASP A 351 15.38 -16.87 -11.94
N TYR A 352 14.16 -17.39 -11.81
CA TYR A 352 13.86 -18.55 -10.95
C TYR A 352 14.59 -19.81 -11.39
N VAL A 353 14.49 -20.19 -12.68
CA VAL A 353 15.16 -21.39 -13.19
C VAL A 353 16.67 -21.28 -13.02
N THR A 354 17.24 -20.10 -13.25
CA THR A 354 18.67 -19.83 -13.03
C THR A 354 19.06 -20.06 -11.57
N LYS A 355 18.30 -19.49 -10.62
CA LYS A 355 18.57 -19.66 -9.18
C LYS A 355 18.50 -21.13 -8.75
N VAL A 356 17.49 -21.88 -9.20
CA VAL A 356 17.35 -23.29 -8.83
C VAL A 356 18.48 -24.13 -9.40
N LEU A 357 18.88 -23.89 -10.65
CA LEU A 357 19.99 -24.60 -11.27
C LEU A 357 21.32 -24.27 -10.60
N LEU A 358 21.55 -23.01 -10.22
CA LEU A 358 22.74 -22.61 -9.47
C LEU A 358 22.80 -23.30 -8.10
N ASP A 359 21.71 -23.29 -7.32
CA ASP A 359 21.64 -23.99 -6.02
C ASP A 359 21.93 -25.50 -6.19
N PHE A 360 21.32 -26.13 -7.21
CA PHE A 360 21.54 -27.54 -7.50
C PHE A 360 22.99 -27.85 -7.86
N LEU A 361 23.59 -27.07 -8.78
CA LEU A 361 24.96 -27.27 -9.23
C LEU A 361 25.97 -26.97 -8.12
N ASN A 362 25.72 -25.97 -7.27
CA ASN A 362 26.56 -25.65 -6.12
C ASN A 362 26.63 -26.82 -5.12
N ARG A 363 25.52 -27.52 -4.89
CA ARG A 363 25.48 -28.73 -4.03
C ARG A 363 26.24 -29.92 -4.63
N ARG A 364 26.44 -29.93 -5.94
CA ARG A 364 27.15 -30.97 -6.71
C ARG A 364 28.59 -30.60 -7.04
N ALA A 365 29.04 -29.42 -6.61
CA ALA A 365 30.41 -28.99 -6.81
C ALA A 365 31.39 -29.96 -6.13
N PHE A 366 32.59 -30.09 -6.69
CA PHE A 366 33.66 -31.01 -6.25
C PHE A 366 33.37 -32.51 -6.40
N GLU A 367 32.24 -32.92 -6.98
CA GLU A 367 32.06 -34.29 -7.44
C GLU A 367 32.97 -34.58 -8.66
N ASN A 368 33.60 -35.75 -8.69
CA ASN A 368 34.46 -36.13 -9.83
C ASN A 368 33.65 -36.23 -11.12
N TRP A 369 34.09 -35.52 -12.18
CA TRP A 369 33.45 -35.64 -13.48
C TRP A 369 33.73 -37.02 -14.10
N SER A 370 32.66 -37.75 -14.40
CA SER A 370 32.70 -39.05 -15.08
C SER A 370 31.45 -39.21 -15.94
N ALA A 371 31.48 -40.10 -16.94
CA ALA A 371 30.31 -40.35 -17.78
C ALA A 371 29.06 -40.75 -16.97
N LYS A 372 29.25 -41.46 -15.85
CA LYS A 372 28.17 -41.84 -14.94
C LYS A 372 27.58 -40.63 -14.20
N ASN A 373 28.44 -39.74 -13.69
CA ASN A 373 28.00 -38.55 -12.96
C ASN A 373 27.39 -37.51 -13.91
N GLU A 374 27.94 -37.34 -15.11
CA GLU A 374 27.34 -36.49 -16.14
C GLU A 374 25.91 -36.95 -16.44
N ASP A 375 25.72 -38.25 -16.67
CA ASP A 375 24.40 -38.79 -17.00
C ASP A 375 23.41 -38.67 -15.82
N ASP A 376 23.86 -38.87 -14.58
CA ASP A 376 23.04 -38.65 -13.38
C ASP A 376 22.63 -37.18 -13.19
N LEU A 377 23.58 -36.24 -13.32
CA LEU A 377 23.31 -34.81 -13.26
C LEU A 377 22.36 -34.37 -14.37
N ARG A 378 22.59 -34.85 -15.61
CA ARG A 378 21.73 -34.57 -16.75
C ARG A 378 20.31 -35.08 -16.48
N ARG A 379 20.16 -36.30 -15.96
CA ARG A 379 18.83 -36.86 -15.61
C ARG A 379 18.12 -36.03 -14.54
N GLN A 380 18.82 -35.56 -13.52
CA GLN A 380 18.23 -34.72 -12.47
C GLN A 380 17.80 -33.35 -13.01
N ILE A 381 18.62 -32.71 -13.84
CA ILE A 381 18.29 -31.44 -14.50
C ILE A 381 17.07 -31.64 -15.42
N VAL A 382 17.05 -32.70 -16.23
CA VAL A 382 15.92 -33.01 -17.12
C VAL A 382 14.66 -33.25 -16.30
N ARG A 383 14.73 -34.00 -15.20
CA ARG A 383 13.58 -34.23 -14.31
C ARG A 383 13.02 -32.93 -13.75
N PHE A 384 13.87 -32.04 -13.24
CA PHE A 384 13.44 -30.73 -12.77
C PHE A 384 12.77 -29.91 -13.87
N LEU A 385 13.40 -29.83 -15.05
CA LEU A 385 12.86 -29.08 -16.19
C LEU A 385 11.55 -29.69 -16.71
N ASP A 386 11.38 -31.01 -16.65
CA ASP A 386 10.13 -31.70 -16.97
C ASP A 386 9.04 -31.41 -15.93
N ASP A 387 9.37 -31.32 -14.63
CA ASP A 387 8.40 -31.03 -13.56
C ASP A 387 7.79 -29.61 -13.67
N ILE A 388 8.55 -28.67 -14.24
CA ILE A 388 8.11 -27.29 -14.51
C ILE A 388 7.63 -27.06 -15.95
N LYS A 389 7.59 -28.11 -16.78
CA LYS A 389 7.12 -28.07 -18.17
C LYS A 389 5.68 -28.52 -18.28
N GLY A 390 4.90 -27.83 -19.11
CA GLY A 390 3.55 -28.26 -19.51
C GLY A 390 2.46 -27.24 -19.21
N PRO A 391 1.19 -27.57 -19.53
CA PRO A 391 0.07 -26.68 -19.32
C PRO A 391 -0.03 -26.27 -17.85
N ASP A 392 -0.28 -24.99 -17.61
CA ASP A 392 -0.34 -24.39 -16.27
C ASP A 392 0.97 -24.50 -15.46
N LYS A 393 2.10 -24.76 -16.12
CA LYS A 393 3.44 -24.74 -15.50
C LYS A 393 4.24 -23.51 -15.92
N LEU A 394 5.56 -23.52 -15.66
CA LEU A 394 6.42 -22.36 -15.84
C LEU A 394 6.90 -22.20 -17.28
N ILE A 395 7.18 -23.31 -17.96
CA ILE A 395 7.75 -23.32 -19.31
C ILE A 395 6.95 -24.23 -20.25
N GLU A 396 6.94 -23.87 -21.54
CA GLU A 396 6.32 -24.68 -22.58
C GLU A 396 7.24 -25.84 -22.98
N LYS A 397 8.52 -25.52 -23.24
CA LYS A 397 9.53 -26.47 -23.74
C LYS A 397 10.92 -26.08 -23.27
N PHE A 398 11.83 -27.05 -23.27
CA PHE A 398 13.25 -26.81 -23.06
C PHE A 398 14.11 -27.73 -23.93
N LYS A 399 15.36 -27.34 -24.15
CA LYS A 399 16.39 -28.16 -24.78
C LYS A 399 17.75 -27.87 -24.15
N ILE A 400 18.40 -28.91 -23.64
CA ILE A 400 19.82 -28.82 -23.24
C ILE A 400 20.66 -28.86 -24.51
N VAL A 401 21.31 -27.73 -24.84
CA VAL A 401 22.14 -27.58 -26.04
C VAL A 401 23.53 -28.14 -25.79
N ARG A 402 24.07 -27.88 -24.59
CA ARG A 402 25.40 -28.30 -24.19
C ARG A 402 25.39 -28.68 -22.72
N PHE A 403 26.01 -29.81 -22.41
CA PHE A 403 26.34 -30.18 -21.03
C PHE A 403 27.59 -31.04 -21.07
N GLU A 404 28.76 -30.43 -20.91
CA GLU A 404 30.06 -31.10 -21.03
C GLU A 404 31.15 -30.38 -20.24
N GLN A 405 32.16 -31.13 -19.79
CA GLN A 405 33.36 -30.57 -19.17
C GLN A 405 34.23 -29.85 -20.22
N ASP A 406 34.82 -28.73 -19.84
CA ASP A 406 35.75 -28.01 -20.70
C ASP A 406 37.02 -28.84 -20.96
N LYS A 407 37.44 -28.89 -22.24
CA LYS A 407 38.56 -29.73 -22.69
C LYS A 407 39.91 -29.20 -22.21
N VAL A 408 40.02 -27.90 -21.96
CA VAL A 408 41.24 -27.22 -21.52
C VAL A 408 41.22 -27.03 -20.01
N GLN A 409 40.11 -26.54 -19.46
CA GLN A 409 39.95 -26.29 -18.02
C GLN A 409 39.04 -27.35 -17.37
N LYS A 410 39.60 -28.49 -16.94
CA LYS A 410 38.78 -29.63 -16.45
C LYS A 410 37.94 -29.33 -15.20
N ASP A 411 38.22 -28.26 -14.48
CA ASP A 411 37.42 -27.75 -13.36
C ASP A 411 36.16 -26.99 -13.81
N ARG A 412 35.99 -26.72 -15.11
CA ARG A 412 34.84 -26.02 -15.68
C ARG A 412 33.89 -26.97 -16.41
N VAL A 413 32.60 -26.80 -16.19
CA VAL A 413 31.53 -27.51 -16.91
C VAL A 413 30.62 -26.49 -17.58
N TRP A 414 30.34 -26.68 -18.87
CA TRP A 414 29.41 -25.86 -19.63
C TRP A 414 28.01 -26.46 -19.54
N LEU A 415 27.01 -25.66 -19.18
CA LEU A 415 25.59 -26.03 -19.22
C LEU A 415 24.82 -24.95 -19.98
N ASP A 416 24.41 -25.26 -21.21
CA ASP A 416 23.62 -24.37 -22.05
C ASP A 416 22.21 -24.94 -22.20
N ILE A 417 21.21 -24.20 -21.70
CA ILE A 417 19.80 -24.59 -21.77
C ILE A 417 19.04 -23.54 -22.56
N ARG A 418 18.31 -23.98 -23.57
CA ARG A 418 17.32 -23.16 -24.27
C ARG A 418 15.95 -23.41 -23.65
N LEU A 419 15.34 -22.37 -23.08
CA LEU A 419 13.99 -22.42 -22.52
C LEU A 419 13.01 -21.67 -23.43
N THR A 420 11.81 -22.22 -23.58
CA THR A 420 10.68 -21.57 -24.25
C THR A 420 9.61 -21.27 -23.18
N PRO A 421 9.47 -20.01 -22.75
CA PRO A 421 8.49 -19.61 -21.75
C PRO A 421 7.10 -19.44 -22.36
N TYR A 422 6.08 -19.35 -21.51
CA TYR A 422 4.76 -18.92 -21.92
C TYR A 422 4.71 -17.41 -22.17
N PHE A 423 4.09 -17.00 -23.27
CA PHE A 423 3.77 -15.60 -23.54
C PHE A 423 2.28 -15.35 -23.29
N PRO A 424 1.92 -14.23 -22.65
CA PRO A 424 0.51 -13.86 -22.48
C PRO A 424 -0.11 -13.53 -23.84
N THR A 425 -1.35 -13.99 -24.07
CA THR A 425 -2.15 -13.57 -25.23
C THR A 425 -2.54 -12.11 -25.09
N LYS A 426 -2.31 -11.30 -26.13
CA LYS A 426 -2.56 -9.85 -26.11
C LYS A 426 -3.81 -9.43 -26.88
N SER A 427 -3.96 -9.96 -28.09
CA SER A 427 -5.05 -9.61 -29.00
C SER A 427 -5.75 -10.87 -29.51
N PHE A 428 -7.04 -10.74 -29.82
CA PHE A 428 -7.80 -11.74 -30.54
C PHE A 428 -8.15 -11.17 -31.91
N VAL A 429 -7.80 -11.91 -32.97
CA VAL A 429 -8.24 -11.58 -34.32
C VAL A 429 -9.54 -12.33 -34.57
N ILE A 430 -10.63 -11.59 -34.80
CA ILE A 430 -11.93 -12.18 -35.11
C ILE A 430 -12.14 -12.04 -36.62
N LYS A 431 -12.16 -13.18 -37.32
CA LYS A 431 -12.54 -13.26 -38.73
C LYS A 431 -13.97 -13.76 -38.81
N LEU A 432 -14.84 -12.98 -39.44
CA LEU A 432 -16.23 -13.37 -39.71
C LEU A 432 -16.37 -13.56 -41.22
N ASP A 433 -16.52 -14.82 -41.63
CA ASP A 433 -16.79 -15.19 -43.02
C ASP A 433 -18.28 -15.52 -43.20
N GLY A 434 -18.96 -14.76 -44.05
CA GLY A 434 -20.36 -14.98 -44.39
C GLY A 434 -20.50 -15.67 -45.75
N HIS A 435 -21.18 -16.81 -45.80
CA HIS A 435 -21.64 -17.40 -47.07
C HIS A 435 -23.11 -17.12 -47.28
N LYS A 436 -23.47 -16.52 -48.42
CA LYS A 436 -24.85 -16.52 -48.92
C LYS A 436 -24.91 -17.55 -50.05
N GLY A 437 -25.84 -18.48 -49.98
CA GLY A 437 -25.98 -19.59 -50.95
C GLY A 437 -26.03 -19.11 -52.40
N ASP A 438 -25.42 -19.92 -53.27
CA ASP A 438 -25.40 -19.89 -54.75
C ASP A 438 -25.51 -18.50 -55.41
N ASP A 439 -24.49 -17.66 -55.23
CA ASP A 439 -23.69 -17.07 -56.32
C ASP A 439 -22.76 -15.98 -55.75
N GLY A 440 -21.50 -16.04 -56.19
CA GLY A 440 -20.32 -15.44 -55.55
C GLY A 440 -20.40 -13.95 -55.20
N ASN A 441 -20.11 -13.67 -53.93
CA ASN A 441 -19.16 -12.63 -53.51
C ASN A 441 -18.70 -12.95 -52.07
N GLU A 442 -17.38 -13.17 -51.90
CA GLU A 442 -16.76 -13.29 -50.58
C GLU A 442 -16.73 -11.91 -49.93
N TRP A 443 -17.42 -11.74 -48.80
CA TRP A 443 -17.20 -10.60 -47.93
C TRP A 443 -16.36 -11.07 -46.74
N SER A 444 -15.07 -10.72 -46.76
CA SER A 444 -14.20 -10.88 -45.59
C SER A 444 -14.26 -9.61 -44.76
N SER A 445 -14.61 -9.77 -43.49
CA SER A 445 -14.44 -8.71 -42.49
C SER A 445 -13.42 -9.18 -41.46
N GLU A 446 -12.25 -8.55 -41.48
CA GLU A 446 -11.18 -8.80 -40.52
C GLU A 446 -11.23 -7.72 -39.46
N TYR A 447 -11.55 -8.12 -38.22
CA TYR A 447 -11.48 -7.25 -37.06
C TYR A 447 -10.23 -7.62 -36.26
N GLU A 448 -9.18 -6.82 -36.41
CA GLU A 448 -8.02 -6.89 -35.53
C GLU A 448 -8.30 -6.06 -34.27
N GLN A 449 -8.33 -6.72 -33.12
CA GLN A 449 -8.45 -6.05 -31.83
C GLN A 449 -7.07 -6.02 -31.15
N GLU A 450 -6.22 -5.07 -31.55
CA GLU A 450 -4.92 -4.77 -30.90
C GLU A 450 -5.08 -4.27 -29.46
#